data_AF-A0A528IYF4-F1
#
_entry.id   AF-A0A528IYF4-F1
#
_cell.length_a   1.000
_cell.length_b   1.000
_cell.length_c   1.000
_cell.angle_alpha   90.00
_cell.angle_beta   90.00
_cell.angle_gamma   90.00
#
_symmetry.space_group_name_H-M   'P 1'
#
loop_
_entity.id
_entity.type
_entity.pdbx_description
1 polymer ?
#
loop_
_entity_poly.entity_id
_entity_poly.type
_entity_poly.pdbx_seq_one_letter_code
_entity_poly.pdbx_strand_id
1 'polypeptide(L)' 'MTDMHPAIRVSEIFGPTIQGEGVLIGLPTVFIRTGGCD' A
#
# COMPACT_ATOMS: atom_id res chain seq x y z
N MET A 1 -17.82 23.31 -4.82
CA MET A 1 -17.87 21.99 -5.48
C MET A 1 -16.73 21.97 -6.50
N THR A 2 -15.49 21.76 -6.06
CA THR A 2 -14.89 20.42 -5.93
C THR A 2 -13.90 20.38 -4.78
N ASP A 3 -14.19 19.58 -3.76
CA ASP A 3 -13.23 19.21 -2.72
C ASP A 3 -12.31 18.11 -3.29
N MET A 4 -11.25 18.55 -4.00
CA MET A 4 -10.24 17.65 -4.56
C MET A 4 -9.33 17.18 -3.43
N HIS A 5 -9.73 16.09 -2.78
CA HIS A 5 -8.85 15.33 -1.90
C HIS A 5 -7.52 15.09 -2.65
N PRO A 6 -6.35 15.37 -2.04
CA PRO A 6 -5.08 15.18 -2.70
C PRO A 6 -4.93 13.71 -3.12
N ALA A 7 -4.57 13.49 -4.38
CA ALA A 7 -4.40 12.15 -4.93
C ALA A 7 -3.25 11.42 -4.20
N ILE A 8 -3.49 10.19 -3.74
CA ILE A 8 -2.45 9.33 -3.19
C ILE A 8 -1.59 8.83 -4.35
N ARG A 9 -0.29 9.10 -4.32
CA ARG A 9 0.66 8.55 -5.30
C ARG A 9 0.92 7.10 -4.96
N VAL A 10 0.56 6.19 -5.86
CA VAL A 10 0.78 4.75 -5.73
C VAL A 10 1.82 4.31 -6.76
N SER A 11 2.91 3.70 -6.30
CA SER A 11 3.95 3.13 -7.16
C SER A 11 3.56 1.74 -7.69
N GLU A 12 2.95 0.92 -6.84
CA GLU A 12 2.47 -0.42 -7.21
C GLU A 12 1.42 -0.95 -6.24
N ILE A 13 0.61 -1.88 -6.73
CA ILE A 13 -0.36 -2.66 -5.96
C ILE A 13 -0.14 -4.13 -6.30
N PHE A 14 -0.04 -4.98 -5.28
CA PHE A 14 0.06 -6.42 -5.49
C PHE A 14 -0.57 -7.22 -4.35
N GLY A 15 -1.03 -8.41 -4.71
CA GLY A 15 -1.68 -9.35 -3.81
C GLY A 15 -3.03 -9.86 -4.34
N PRO A 16 -3.70 -10.77 -3.61
CA PRO A 16 -3.33 -11.22 -2.26
C PRO A 16 -1.99 -11.99 -2.25
N THR A 17 -1.14 -11.70 -1.25
CA THR A 17 0.12 -12.39 -0.97
C THR A 17 0.30 -12.56 0.55
N ILE A 18 1.41 -13.12 1.02
CA ILE A 18 1.71 -13.30 2.44
C ILE A 18 2.68 -12.20 2.93
N GLN A 19 2.38 -11.60 4.08
CA GLN A 19 3.31 -10.69 4.76
C GLN A 19 4.59 -11.46 5.14
N GLY A 20 5.74 -10.95 4.69
CA GLY A 20 7.02 -11.65 4.83
C GLY A 20 7.74 -11.38 6.15
N GLU A 21 7.35 -10.36 6.90
CA GLU A 21 8.12 -9.86 8.05
C GLU A 21 7.25 -9.35 9.21
N GLY A 22 7.86 -9.17 10.38
CA GLY A 22 7.26 -8.53 11.55
C GLY A 22 6.22 -9.38 12.30
N VAL A 23 5.41 -8.74 13.14
CA VAL A 23 4.44 -9.42 14.03
C VAL A 23 3.33 -10.14 13.25
N LEU A 24 3.04 -9.68 12.03
CA LEU A 24 1.98 -10.22 11.16
C LEU A 24 2.54 -11.11 10.03
N ILE A 25 3.79 -11.58 10.14
CA ILE A 25 4.38 -12.53 9.20
C ILE A 25 3.47 -13.75 9.01
N GLY A 26 3.31 -14.20 7.77
CA GLY A 26 2.48 -15.37 7.43
C GLY A 26 1.02 -15.07 7.13
N LEU A 27 0.53 -13.83 7.35
CA LEU A 27 -0.87 -13.49 7.12
C LEU A 27 -1.13 -12.99 5.68
N PRO A 28 -2.26 -13.39 5.05
CA PRO A 28 -2.71 -12.85 3.76
C PRO A 28 -2.89 -11.32 3.79
N THR A 29 -2.30 -10.63 2.83
CA THR A 29 -2.23 -9.17 2.76
C THR A 29 -2.27 -8.69 1.31
N VAL A 30 -2.90 -7.54 1.07
CA VAL A 30 -2.73 -6.75 -0.16
C VAL A 30 -1.77 -5.60 0.16
N PHE A 31 -0.75 -5.41 -0.67
CA PHE A 31 0.21 -4.33 -0.51
C PHE A 31 -0.11 -3.19 -1.47
N ILE A 32 -0.14 -1.97 -0.93
CA ILE A 32 -0.23 -0.73 -1.69
C ILE A 32 1.02 0.07 -1.36
N ARG A 33 1.97 0.16 -2.30
CA ARG A 33 3.19 0.93 -2.10
C ARG A 33 2.97 2.36 -2.57
N THR A 34 3.09 3.33 -1.67
CA THR A 34 3.03 4.74 -2.04
C THR A 34 4.31 5.21 -2.73
N GLY A 35 4.20 6.24 -3.56
CA GLY A 35 5.32 6.87 -4.26
C GLY A 35 5.85 8.11 -3.54
N GLY A 36 7.17 8.15 -3.38
CA GLY A 36 7.91 9.25 -2.74
C GLY A 36 8.62 8.81 -1.46
N CYS A 37 9.76 9.45 -1.19
CA CYS A 37 10.56 9.39 0.04
C CYS A 37 11.23 10.77 0.17
N ASP A 38 11.35 11.30 1.38
CA ASP A 38 12.17 12.47 1.67
C ASP A 38 13.68 12.17 1.58
#